data_AF-A0A453NKM3-F1
#
_entry.id   AF-A0A453NKM3-F1
#
_cell.length_a   1.000
_cell.length_b   1.000
_cell.length_c   1.000
_cell.angle_alpha   90.00
_cell.angle_beta   90.00
_cell.angle_gamma   90.00
#
_symmetry.space_group_name_H-M   'P 1'
#
loop_
_entity.id
_entity.type
_entity.pdbx_description
1 polymer ?
#
loop_
_entity_poly.entity_id
_entity_poly.type
_entity_poly.pdbx_seq_one_letter_code
_entity_poly.pdbx_strand_id
1 'polypeptide(L)'
;MSSVFRYRKLDSGVKLEDVVDGEGPVAREGDLVQFNYVCRRANGYFVHSTVNQFSGESKPVTLRLDVQEVLGQDFSWQLTFLQMI
;
A
#
# COMPACT_ATOMS: atom_id res chain seq x y z
N MET A 1 4.70 -27.28 3.26
CA MET A 1 4.65 -26.32 2.14
C MET A 1 5.59 -25.18 2.48
N SER A 2 6.71 -25.04 1.77
CA SER A 2 7.72 -24.00 2.04
C SER A 2 7.27 -22.69 1.38
N SER A 3 6.90 -21.68 2.18
CA SER A 3 6.66 -20.33 1.67
C SER A 3 7.98 -19.76 1.12
N VAL A 4 7.99 -19.38 -0.15
CA VAL A 4 9.13 -18.68 -0.77
C VAL A 4 8.82 -17.20 -0.69
N PHE A 5 9.29 -16.52 0.35
CA PHE A 5 9.20 -15.06 0.44
C PHE A 5 10.07 -14.43 -0.64
N ARG A 6 9.44 -13.75 -1.61
CA ARG A 6 10.16 -13.05 -2.67
C ARG A 6 10.48 -11.64 -2.19
N TYR A 7 11.71 -11.46 -1.69
CA TYR A 7 12.26 -10.16 -1.35
C TYR A 7 12.96 -9.53 -2.57
N ARG A 8 12.66 -8.26 -2.85
CA ARG A 8 13.36 -7.44 -3.85
C ARG A 8 13.60 -6.02 -3.36
N LYS A 9 14.78 -5.47 -3.63
CA LYS A 9 15.13 -4.07 -3.38
C LYS A 9 15.28 -3.35 -4.72
N LEU A 10 14.61 -2.20 -4.85
CA LEU A 10 14.69 -1.34 -6.03
C LEU A 10 15.82 -0.32 -5.86
N ASP A 11 16.30 0.24 -6.97
CA ASP A 11 17.33 1.30 -6.97
C ASP A 11 16.86 2.57 -6.27
N SER A 12 15.54 2.80 -6.19
CA SER A 12 14.94 3.87 -5.42
C SER A 12 15.11 3.74 -3.90
N GLY A 13 15.59 2.59 -3.41
CA GLY A 13 15.69 2.29 -1.98
C GLY A 13 14.49 1.50 -1.44
N VAL A 14 13.39 1.44 -2.19
CA VAL A 14 12.18 0.69 -1.83
C VAL A 14 12.47 -0.81 -1.73
N LYS A 15 11.98 -1.42 -0.65
CA LYS A 15 12.03 -2.87 -0.42
C LYS A 15 10.63 -3.44 -0.51
N LEU A 16 10.47 -4.49 -1.29
CA LEU A 16 9.21 -5.18 -1.51
C LEU A 16 9.37 -6.64 -1.10
N GLU A 17 8.38 -7.15 -0.40
CA GLU A 17 8.29 -8.54 0.01
C GLU A 17 6.88 -9.05 -0.28
N ASP A 18 6.80 -10.07 -1.12
CA ASP A 18 5.53 -10.75 -1.40
C ASP A 18 5.23 -11.70 -0.23
N VAL A 19 4.26 -11.35 0.60
CA VAL A 19 3.85 -12.15 1.78
C VAL A 19 2.82 -13.21 1.41
N VAL A 20 1.89 -12.86 0.51
CA VAL A 20 0.84 -13.73 -0.02
C VAL A 20 0.71 -13.44 -1.51
N ASP A 21 0.71 -14.49 -2.33
CA ASP A 21 0.50 -14.36 -3.78
C ASP A 21 -0.95 -13.95 -4.06
N GLY A 22 -1.13 -12.94 -4.91
CA GLY A 22 -2.45 -12.52 -5.39
C GLY A 22 -2.96 -13.44 -6.51
N GLU A 23 -4.28 -13.65 -6.57
CA GLU A 23 -4.92 -14.48 -7.59
C GLU A 23 -5.44 -13.68 -8.80
N GLY A 24 -5.34 -12.34 -8.75
CA GLY A 24 -5.87 -11.43 -9.76
C GLY A 24 -4.87 -11.05 -10.87
N PRO A 25 -5.35 -10.39 -11.94
CA PRO A 25 -4.48 -9.85 -12.97
C PRO A 25 -3.54 -8.78 -12.40
N VAL A 26 -2.35 -8.66 -12.99
CA VAL A 26 -1.42 -7.57 -12.67
C VAL A 26 -2.04 -6.24 -13.09
N ALA A 27 -2.15 -5.31 -12.14
CA ALA A 27 -2.62 -3.95 -12.38
C ALA A 27 -1.64 -3.18 -13.28
N ARG A 28 -2.18 -2.34 -14.15
CA ARG A 28 -1.45 -1.56 -15.16
C ARG A 28 -1.75 -0.07 -15.03
N GLU A 29 -0.91 0.74 -15.66
CA GLU A 29 -1.17 2.16 -15.82
C GLU A 29 -2.57 2.39 -16.44
N GLY A 30 -3.34 3.33 -15.88
CA GLY A 30 -4.72 3.59 -16.25
C GLY A 30 -5.77 2.79 -15.48
N ASP A 31 -5.38 1.70 -14.82
CA ASP A 31 -6.31 0.91 -14.02
C ASP A 31 -6.77 1.69 -12.78
N LEU A 32 -8.05 1.53 -12.44
CA LEU A 32 -8.59 1.95 -11.16
C LEU A 32 -8.47 0.79 -10.18
N VAL A 33 -7.60 0.91 -9.19
CA VAL A 33 -7.36 -0.12 -8.17
C VAL A 33 -7.96 0.29 -6.85
N GLN A 34 -8.41 -0.71 -6.09
CA GLN A 34 -8.84 -0.54 -4.72
C GLN A 34 -8.01 -1.44 -3.82
N PHE A 35 -7.44 -0.88 -2.75
CA PHE A 35 -6.61 -1.64 -1.84
C PHE A 35 -6.67 -1.12 -0.41
N ASN A 36 -6.26 -1.98 0.52
CA ASN A 36 -6.05 -1.63 1.91
C ASN A 36 -4.57 -1.48 2.22
N TYR A 37 -4.24 -0.62 3.18
CA TYR A 37 -2.87 -0.48 3.66
C TYR A 37 -2.81 -0.19 5.16
N VAL A 38 -1.65 -0.50 5.75
CA VAL A 38 -1.23 -0.07 7.08
C VAL A 38 0.10 0.64 6.94
N CYS A 39 0.19 1.86 7.44
CA CYS A 39 1.42 2.66 7.42
C CYS A 39 2.05 2.67 8.82
N ARG A 40 3.34 2.36 8.88
CA ARG A 40 4.16 2.40 10.09
C ARG A 40 5.50 3.06 9.80
N ARG A 41 6.06 3.73 10.81
CA ARG A 41 7.46 4.18 10.77
C ARG A 41 8.41 2.99 10.90
N ALA A 42 9.67 3.19 10.53
CA ALA A 42 10.72 2.17 10.65
C ALA A 42 10.92 1.64 12.09
N ASN A 43 10.61 2.45 13.10
CA ASN A 43 10.64 2.03 14.51
C ASN A 43 9.37 1.27 14.96
N GLY A 44 8.46 0.95 14.04
CA GLY A 44 7.22 0.23 14.32
C GLY A 44 6.04 1.10 14.73
N TYR A 45 6.23 2.42 14.91
CA TYR A 45 5.15 3.34 15.31
C TYR A 45 4.03 3.38 14.26
N PHE A 46 2.79 3.22 14.71
CA PHE A 46 1.61 3.22 13.85
C PHE A 46 1.26 4.64 13.39
N VAL A 47 1.09 4.82 12.08
CA VAL A 47 0.71 6.10 11.48
C VAL A 47 -0.75 6.10 11.07
N HIS A 48 -1.17 5.10 10.28
CA HIS A 48 -2.52 5.04 9.71
C HIS A 48 -2.87 3.62 9.21
N SER A 49 -4.16 3.31 9.10
CA SER A 49 -4.68 2.08 8.51
C SER A 49 -6.04 2.32 7.86
N THR A 50 -6.29 1.71 6.70
CA THR A 50 -7.62 1.65 6.08
C THR A 50 -8.52 0.58 6.70
N VAL A 51 -7.93 -0.32 7.49
CA VAL A 51 -8.64 -1.38 8.23
C VAL A 51 -8.61 -1.07 9.71
N ASN A 52 -9.78 -1.01 10.34
CA ASN A 52 -9.89 -0.88 11.78
C ASN A 52 -9.43 -2.20 12.43
N GLN A 53 -8.35 -2.13 13.20
CA GLN A 53 -7.74 -3.32 13.83
C GLN A 53 -8.58 -3.96 14.94
N PHE A 54 -9.57 -3.25 15.49
CA PHE A 54 -10.43 -3.76 16.56
C PHE A 54 -11.74 -4.32 16.00
N SER A 55 -12.37 -3.62 15.06
CA SER A 55 -13.66 -4.03 14.48
C SER A 55 -13.53 -4.84 13.19
N GLY A 56 -12.38 -4.79 12.52
CA GLY A 56 -12.19 -5.36 11.19
C GLY A 56 -12.84 -4.54 10.06
N GLU A 57 -13.48 -3.42 10.37
CA GLU A 57 -14.12 -2.56 9.37
C GLU A 57 -13.07 -2.02 8.39
N SER A 58 -13.30 -2.22 7.09
CA SER A 58 -12.38 -1.85 6.02
C SER A 58 -12.94 -0.69 5.20
N LYS A 59 -12.16 0.37 5.06
CA LYS A 59 -12.43 1.53 4.20
C LYS A 59 -11.29 1.68 3.19
N PRO A 60 -11.27 0.85 2.14
CA PRO A 60 -10.15 0.79 1.21
C PRO A 60 -10.06 2.09 0.40
N VAL A 61 -8.84 2.38 -0.05
CA VAL A 61 -8.57 3.53 -0.90
C VAL A 61 -8.69 3.12 -2.36
N THR A 62 -9.25 4.02 -3.17
CA THR A 62 -9.34 3.88 -4.63
C THR A 62 -8.32 4.81 -5.29
N LEU A 63 -7.46 4.25 -6.14
CA LEU A 63 -6.39 4.96 -6.84
C LEU A 63 -6.42 4.64 -8.32
N ARG A 64 -6.22 5.65 -9.16
CA ARG A 64 -6.03 5.48 -10.60
C ARG A 64 -4.53 5.48 -10.90
N LEU A 65 -4.01 4.43 -11.54
CA LEU A 65 -2.56 4.18 -11.65
C LEU A 65 -1.83 5.04 -12.70
N ASP A 66 -2.54 5.86 -13.48
CA ASP A 66 -2.00 6.86 -14.40
C ASP A 66 -2.07 8.29 -13.84
N VAL A 67 -2.69 8.49 -12.67
CA VAL A 67 -2.81 9.81 -12.03
C VAL A 67 -2.09 9.77 -10.70
N GLN A 68 -1.28 10.79 -10.42
CA GLN A 68 -0.59 10.93 -9.15
C GLN A 68 -1.53 11.32 -7.98
N GLU A 69 -2.85 11.37 -8.24
CA GLU A 69 -3.89 11.75 -7.29
C GLU A 69 -4.65 10.52 -6.79
N VAL A 70 -4.65 10.33 -5.48
CA VAL A 70 -5.47 9.36 -4.77
C VAL A 70 -6.86 9.96 -4.59
N LEU A 71 -7.90 9.31 -5.11
CA LEU A 71 -9.28 9.79 -4.98
C LEU A 71 -9.96 9.17 -3.75
N GLY A 72 -10.23 10.00 -2.74
CA GLY A 72 -11.13 9.66 -1.62
C GLY A 72 -10.47 9.69 -0.25
N GLN A 73 -10.70 10.79 0.48
CA GLN A 73 -10.10 11.23 1.75
C GLN A 73 -8.95 12.23 1.54
N ASP A 74 -8.95 13.29 2.34
CA ASP A 74 -8.08 14.46 2.22
C ASP A 74 -6.62 14.09 2.58
N PHE A 75 -5.90 13.50 1.61
CA PHE A 75 -4.55 12.95 1.79
C PHE A 75 -3.43 13.99 1.58
N SER A 76 -3.74 15.27 1.39
CA SER A 76 -2.76 16.31 1.00
C SER A 76 -1.56 16.45 1.96
N TRP A 77 -1.69 15.97 3.21
CA TRP A 77 -0.60 15.96 4.19
C TRP A 77 -0.05 14.57 4.55
N GLN A 78 -0.69 13.47 4.12
CA GLN A 78 -0.35 12.12 4.60
C GLN A 78 0.51 11.32 3.60
N LEU A 79 0.36 11.54 2.28
CA LEU A 79 1.20 10.84 1.29
C LEU A 79 2.58 11.48 1.07
N THR A 80 2.77 12.75 1.43
CA THR A 80 4.10 13.39 1.45
C THR A 80 5.09 12.62 2.32
N PHE A 81 4.60 11.89 3.34
CA PHE A 81 5.43 11.00 4.16
C PHE A 81 5.76 9.65 3.52
N LEU A 82 4.97 9.17 2.55
CA LEU A 82 5.24 7.90 1.86
C LEU A 82 6.25 8.08 0.72
N GLN A 83 6.43 9.29 0.22
CA GLN A 83 7.44 9.63 -0.79
C GLN A 83 8.83 9.95 -0.19
N MET A 84 8.98 9.88 1.13
CA MET A 84 10.25 10.11 1.82
C MET A 84 10.66 8.89 2.68
N ILE A 85 10.93 7.77 2.02
CA ILE A 85 11.88 6.75 2.49
C ILE A 85 12.45 5.99 1.30
#